data_AF-A0A0J8TH39-F1
#
_entry.id   AF-A0A0J8TH39-F1
#
_cell.length_a   1.000
_cell.length_b   1.000
_cell.length_c   1.000
_cell.angle_alpha   90.00
_cell.angle_beta   90.00
_cell.angle_gamma   90.00
#
_symmetry.space_group_name_H-M   'P 1'
#
loop_
_entity.id
_entity.type
_entity.pdbx_description
1 polymer ?
#
loop_
_entity_poly.entity_id
_entity_poly.type
_entity_poly.pdbx_seq_one_letter_code
_entity_poly.pdbx_strand_id
1 'polypeptide(L)'
;MACGFFVQANQIPVYVRWIKWMTYTFYVFGALCANEFIGPSGPPEGQFYDCPFSDDPSDPYCKEYTGRFILETLGLPSNWIWRPMVALVGFITLFFGAAYLILQFRKVDMDIAQSRSSEGDLSAGKEKFVARLPDKSHHVSIRLDNYALEIQKRRIGKRGIESRRLRILRPISAEFRPGQLNVIMGPSGSGKTSLLCSIARRLHGSIGTRYHLSGQMLYNSSVPSENVIRAVSSFVTQDDDALMPSLTVRESLQFAAGLRLPSWMSKEEKNRRAEDILLKMGLKDCADNLIGSDLIKGISGGEKRRVTIAIQILTDPKVLLLDEPTSGLDAFTATSIIDALNGLAAEGRTLILTIHQARSDLFHYFSNILLLARGGHLVYAGKGSEMLPHSNNWDIRVQRPLILLTSSWT
;
A
#
# COMPACT_ATOMS: atom_id res chain seq x y z
N MET A 1 15.53 -25.86 11.80
CA MET A 1 16.01 -27.20 12.21
C MET A 1 15.08 -27.70 13.30
N ALA A 2 14.23 -28.68 13.00
CA ALA A 2 13.50 -29.37 14.05
C ALA A 2 14.51 -30.23 14.81
N CYS A 3 14.49 -30.10 16.14
CA CYS A 3 15.24 -30.78 17.20
C CYS A 3 16.29 -31.81 16.74
N GLY A 4 17.56 -31.63 17.16
CA GLY A 4 18.74 -32.44 16.81
C GLY A 4 18.72 -33.94 17.20
N PHE A 5 17.56 -34.58 17.18
CA PHE A 5 17.39 -36.02 17.29
C PHE A 5 17.16 -36.61 15.90
N PHE A 6 18.17 -37.29 15.37
CA PHE A 6 18.05 -38.06 14.14
C PHE A 6 17.62 -39.49 14.51
N VAL A 7 16.35 -39.82 14.28
CA VAL A 7 15.85 -41.18 14.47
C VAL A 7 16.37 -42.04 13.32
N GLN A 8 17.02 -43.17 13.65
CA GLN A 8 17.51 -44.12 12.65
C GLN A 8 16.37 -44.58 11.74
N ALA A 9 16.59 -44.53 10.43
CA ALA A 9 15.55 -44.81 9.44
C ALA A 9 14.96 -46.24 9.56
N ASN A 10 15.73 -47.16 10.15
CA ASN A 10 15.35 -48.55 10.36
C ASN A 10 14.41 -48.73 11.56
N GLN A 11 14.46 -47.82 12.55
CA GLN A 11 13.59 -47.83 13.72
C GLN A 11 12.20 -47.19 13.45
N ILE A 12 12.08 -46.47 12.32
CA ILE A 12 10.83 -45.83 11.92
C ILE A 12 9.84 -46.90 11.39
N PRO A 13 8.57 -46.92 11.86
CA PRO A 13 7.55 -47.82 11.35
C PRO A 13 7.37 -47.71 9.83
N VAL A 14 7.15 -48.83 9.16
CA VAL A 14 7.16 -48.93 7.69
C VAL A 14 6.20 -47.93 7.03
N TYR A 15 5.03 -47.68 7.63
CA TYR A 15 4.00 -46.79 7.09
C TYR A 15 4.36 -45.29 7.13
N VAL A 16 5.29 -44.86 8.00
CA VAL A 16 5.78 -43.45 8.08
C VAL A 16 7.17 -43.27 7.49
N ARG A 17 7.85 -44.37 7.12
CA ARG A 17 9.23 -44.36 6.61
C ARG A 17 9.41 -43.51 5.35
N TRP A 18 8.35 -43.26 4.58
CA TRP A 18 8.42 -42.45 3.36
C TRP A 18 8.61 -40.94 3.63
N ILE A 19 8.23 -40.45 4.83
CA ILE A 19 8.32 -39.01 5.18
C ILE A 19 9.76 -38.51 5.16
N LYS A 20 10.73 -39.40 5.43
CA LYS A 20 12.17 -39.08 5.34
C LYS A 20 12.55 -38.53 3.96
N TRP A 21 11.88 -39.00 2.90
CA TRP A 21 12.15 -38.58 1.52
C TRP A 21 11.58 -37.20 1.17
N MET A 22 10.62 -36.68 1.94
CA MET A 22 10.06 -35.35 1.74
C MET A 22 10.84 -34.24 2.45
N THR A 23 11.78 -34.60 3.34
CA THR A 23 12.44 -33.63 4.22
C THR A 23 13.86 -33.37 3.74
N TYR A 24 14.19 -32.11 3.42
CA TYR A 24 15.54 -31.74 2.97
C TYR A 24 16.63 -32.12 4.00
N THR A 25 16.32 -32.07 5.30
CA THR A 25 17.22 -32.45 6.40
C THR A 25 17.78 -33.86 6.26
N PHE A 26 16.99 -34.82 5.76
CA PHE A 26 17.47 -36.19 5.54
C PHE A 26 18.58 -36.24 4.49
N TYR A 27 18.45 -35.44 3.42
CA TYR A 27 19.45 -35.34 2.37
C TYR A 27 20.68 -34.53 2.83
N VAL A 28 20.51 -33.47 3.64
CA VAL A 28 21.64 -32.72 4.23
C VAL A 28 22.47 -33.63 5.13
N PHE A 29 21.82 -34.33 6.07
CA PHE A 29 22.52 -35.24 6.99
C PHE A 29 23.18 -36.40 6.23
N GLY A 30 22.46 -37.01 5.27
CA GLY A 30 23.02 -38.05 4.43
C GLY A 30 24.23 -37.59 3.61
N ALA A 31 24.23 -36.36 3.09
CA ALA A 31 25.37 -35.78 2.39
C ALA A 31 26.57 -35.58 3.30
N LEU A 32 26.36 -35.07 4.53
CA LEU A 32 27.41 -34.90 5.53
C LEU A 32 28.04 -36.23 5.94
N CYS A 33 27.22 -37.23 6.28
CA CYS A 33 27.70 -38.56 6.63
C CYS A 33 28.44 -39.25 5.48
N ALA A 34 27.94 -39.13 4.24
CA ALA A 34 28.62 -39.70 3.08
C ALA A 34 29.97 -39.01 2.80
N ASN A 35 30.07 -37.70 3.02
CA ASN A 35 31.31 -36.96 2.87
C ASN A 35 32.34 -37.30 3.96
N GLU A 36 31.90 -37.44 5.21
CA GLU A 36 32.76 -37.74 6.35
C GLU A 36 33.25 -39.20 6.35
N PHE A 37 32.33 -40.16 6.22
CA PHE A 37 32.62 -41.58 6.43
C PHE A 37 33.09 -42.32 5.16
N ILE A 38 32.83 -41.80 3.96
CA ILE A 38 33.33 -42.39 2.71
C ILE A 38 34.26 -41.38 2.03
N GLY A 39 33.77 -40.16 1.77
CA GLY A 39 34.49 -39.16 0.99
C GLY A 39 34.46 -39.44 -0.52
N PRO A 40 34.70 -38.42 -1.39
CA PRO A 40 34.60 -38.57 -2.85
C PRO A 40 35.63 -39.52 -3.48
N SER A 41 36.79 -39.66 -2.81
CA SER A 41 37.94 -40.44 -3.27
C SER A 41 38.34 -41.54 -2.27
N GLY A 42 37.45 -41.89 -1.35
CA GLY A 42 37.77 -42.80 -0.26
C GLY A 42 37.87 -44.28 -0.69
N PRO A 43 38.39 -45.14 0.19
CA PRO A 43 38.39 -46.59 -0.01
C PRO A 43 36.96 -47.10 -0.22
N PRO A 44 36.77 -48.22 -0.94
CA PRO A 44 35.43 -48.79 -1.15
C PRO A 44 34.70 -49.06 0.17
N GLU A 45 35.41 -49.47 1.23
CA GLU A 45 34.85 -49.75 2.57
C GLU A 45 34.62 -48.49 3.43
N GLY A 46 34.93 -47.30 2.90
CA GLY A 46 34.90 -46.04 3.64
C GLY A 46 36.18 -45.78 4.43
N GLN A 47 36.20 -44.70 5.21
CA GLN A 47 37.31 -44.41 6.12
C GLN A 47 37.39 -45.49 7.20
N PHE A 48 38.62 -45.90 7.52
CA PHE A 48 38.91 -46.86 8.57
C PHE A 48 39.31 -46.13 9.85
N TYR A 49 38.70 -46.51 10.96
CA TYR A 49 38.98 -45.97 12.29
C TYR A 49 39.78 -46.98 13.12
N ASP A 50 40.56 -46.51 14.09
CA ASP A 50 41.45 -47.33 14.92
C ASP A 50 40.70 -48.51 15.57
N CYS A 51 40.99 -49.72 15.11
CA CYS A 51 40.41 -50.95 15.65
C CYS A 51 41.36 -51.57 16.68
N PRO A 52 40.87 -52.00 17.86
CA PRO A 52 41.71 -52.56 18.92
C PRO A 52 42.24 -53.99 18.64
N PHE A 53 41.82 -54.61 17.54
CA PHE A 53 42.13 -56.03 17.23
C PHE A 53 43.09 -56.20 16.05
N SER A 54 43.04 -55.33 15.03
CA SER A 54 43.97 -55.34 13.89
C SER A 54 43.91 -54.02 13.10
N ASP A 55 44.96 -53.74 12.33
CA ASP A 55 45.02 -52.59 11.41
C ASP A 55 44.49 -52.93 10.00
N ASP A 56 43.90 -54.12 9.81
CA ASP A 56 43.40 -54.59 8.51
C ASP A 56 41.88 -54.33 8.37
N PRO A 57 41.45 -53.49 7.40
CA PRO A 57 40.04 -53.20 7.15
C PRO A 57 39.18 -54.42 6.76
N SER A 58 39.82 -55.52 6.37
CA SER A 58 39.13 -56.75 5.95
C SER A 58 38.89 -57.76 7.09
N ASP A 59 39.38 -57.47 8.30
CA ASP A 59 39.19 -58.32 9.47
C ASP A 59 37.70 -58.31 9.93
N PRO A 60 37.05 -59.48 10.08
CA PRO A 60 35.69 -59.59 10.62
C PRO A 60 35.49 -58.87 11.97
N TYR A 61 36.52 -58.78 12.81
CA TYR A 61 36.46 -58.11 14.11
C TYR A 61 36.54 -56.58 14.02
N CYS A 62 37.01 -56.04 12.89
CA CYS A 62 37.19 -54.60 12.67
C CYS A 62 36.16 -53.99 11.71
N LYS A 63 35.22 -54.78 11.20
CA LYS A 63 34.16 -54.32 10.27
C LYS A 63 33.32 -53.17 10.85
N GLU A 64 33.11 -53.14 12.18
CA GLU A 64 32.34 -52.09 12.85
C GLU A 64 33.02 -50.71 12.83
N TYR A 65 34.34 -50.68 12.62
CA TYR A 65 35.17 -49.47 12.55
C TYR A 65 35.33 -48.94 11.11
N THR A 66 34.52 -49.44 10.18
CA THR A 66 34.48 -48.95 8.80
C THR A 66 33.38 -47.92 8.60
N GLY A 67 33.67 -46.85 7.86
CA GLY A 67 32.68 -45.82 7.54
C GLY A 67 31.43 -46.36 6.81
N ARG A 68 31.57 -47.44 6.04
CA ARG A 68 30.43 -48.12 5.40
C ARG A 68 29.49 -48.77 6.43
N PHE A 69 30.02 -49.41 7.47
CA PHE A 69 29.20 -50.00 8.53
C PHE A 69 28.44 -48.93 9.32
N ILE A 70 29.06 -47.77 9.57
CA ILE A 70 28.42 -46.63 10.23
C ILE A 70 27.23 -46.11 9.39
N LEU A 71 27.40 -45.99 8.07
CA LEU A 71 26.33 -45.58 7.16
C LEU A 71 25.17 -46.59 7.08
N GLU A 72 25.47 -47.88 7.04
CA GLU A 72 24.45 -48.95 7.08
C GLU A 72 23.65 -48.92 8.39
N THR A 73 24.34 -48.70 9.51
CA THR A 73 23.71 -48.57 10.84
C THR A 73 22.78 -47.36 10.92
N LEU A 74 23.16 -46.24 10.29
CA LEU A 74 22.32 -45.04 10.17
C LEU A 74 21.14 -45.23 9.18
N GLY A 75 21.12 -46.32 8.41
CA GLY A 75 20.10 -46.60 7.40
C GLY A 75 20.24 -45.73 6.15
N LEU A 76 21.46 -45.28 5.84
CA LEU A 76 21.81 -44.52 4.65
C LEU A 76 22.29 -45.48 3.53
N PRO A 77 21.87 -45.31 2.26
CA PRO A 77 22.29 -46.19 1.17
C PRO A 77 23.79 -46.08 0.84
N SER A 78 24.38 -47.10 0.22
CA SER A 78 25.84 -47.17 -0.03
C SER A 78 26.37 -46.24 -1.14
N ASN A 79 25.53 -45.74 -2.05
CA ASN A 79 25.89 -44.84 -3.15
C ASN A 79 25.31 -43.42 -2.95
N TRP A 80 25.60 -42.81 -1.81
CA TRP A 80 24.90 -41.61 -1.31
C TRP A 80 25.67 -40.29 -1.42
N ILE A 81 26.77 -40.22 -2.18
CA ILE A 81 27.60 -39.01 -2.26
C ILE A 81 26.93 -37.92 -3.13
N TRP A 82 26.57 -38.24 -4.38
CA TRP A 82 26.05 -37.23 -5.33
C TRP A 82 24.52 -37.12 -5.32
N ARG A 83 23.79 -38.20 -4.98
CA ARG A 83 22.31 -38.23 -5.03
C ARG A 83 21.65 -37.21 -4.09
N PRO A 84 22.12 -37.03 -2.84
CA PRO A 84 21.56 -36.03 -1.94
C PRO A 84 21.84 -34.61 -2.43
N MET A 85 23.00 -34.35 -3.03
CA MET A 85 23.33 -33.03 -3.57
C MET A 85 22.35 -32.61 -4.67
N VAL A 86 22.01 -33.52 -5.58
CA VAL A 86 21.00 -33.28 -6.62
C VAL A 86 19.61 -33.05 -6.00
N ALA A 87 19.22 -33.86 -5.02
CA ALA A 87 17.95 -33.71 -4.32
C ALA A 87 17.85 -32.35 -3.59
N LEU A 88 18.93 -31.90 -2.94
CA LEU A 88 19.00 -30.61 -2.25
C LEU A 88 18.85 -29.43 -3.22
N VAL A 89 19.50 -29.49 -4.40
CA VAL A 89 19.28 -28.49 -5.47
C VAL A 89 17.82 -28.50 -5.94
N GLY A 90 17.20 -29.68 -6.04
CA GLY A 90 15.76 -29.81 -6.31
C GLY A 90 14.88 -29.13 -5.26
N PHE A 91 15.18 -29.29 -3.97
CA PHE A 91 14.46 -28.60 -2.90
C PHE A 91 14.68 -27.08 -2.93
N ILE A 92 15.90 -26.61 -3.17
CA ILE A 92 16.22 -25.18 -3.30
C ILE A 92 15.38 -24.57 -4.43
N THR A 93 15.43 -25.16 -5.62
CA THR A 93 14.68 -24.68 -6.80
C THR A 93 13.16 -24.73 -6.55
N LEU A 94 12.66 -25.76 -5.89
CA LEU A 94 11.24 -25.87 -5.51
C LEU A 94 10.83 -24.81 -4.49
N PHE A 95 11.59 -24.59 -3.42
CA PHE A 95 11.26 -23.60 -2.39
C PHE A 95 11.34 -22.17 -2.93
N PHE A 96 12.41 -21.83 -3.64
CA PHE A 96 12.54 -20.51 -4.25
C PHE A 96 11.53 -20.29 -5.38
N GLY A 97 11.26 -21.31 -6.20
CA GLY A 97 10.24 -21.25 -7.25
C GLY A 97 8.83 -21.11 -6.68
N ALA A 98 8.50 -21.86 -5.63
CA ALA A 98 7.23 -21.73 -4.93
C ALA A 98 7.13 -20.37 -4.23
N ALA A 99 8.17 -19.89 -3.56
CA ALA A 99 8.19 -18.56 -2.95
C ALA A 99 8.01 -17.45 -3.99
N TYR A 100 8.72 -17.54 -5.13
CA TYR A 100 8.55 -16.62 -6.25
C TYR A 100 7.12 -16.62 -6.76
N LEU A 101 6.53 -17.79 -6.98
CA LEU A 101 5.16 -17.94 -7.45
C LEU A 101 4.17 -17.38 -6.42
N ILE A 102 4.33 -17.72 -5.15
CA ILE A 102 3.49 -17.21 -4.05
C ILE A 102 3.58 -15.69 -3.98
N LEU A 103 4.76 -15.10 -4.02
CA LEU A 103 4.95 -13.63 -3.96
C LEU A 103 4.38 -12.92 -5.20
N GLN A 104 4.40 -13.56 -6.37
CA GLN A 104 3.74 -13.04 -7.58
C GLN A 104 2.21 -13.01 -7.42
N PHE A 105 1.62 -14.01 -6.75
CA PHE A 105 0.17 -14.10 -6.56
C PHE A 105 -0.34 -13.40 -5.28
N ARG A 106 0.51 -13.26 -4.26
CA ARG A 106 0.23 -12.66 -2.94
C ARG A 106 1.32 -11.66 -2.63
N LYS A 107 1.17 -10.43 -3.12
CA LYS A 107 1.92 -9.28 -2.61
C LYS A 107 1.42 -9.02 -1.20
N VAL A 108 2.19 -9.45 -0.20
CA VAL A 108 1.97 -9.12 1.21
C VAL A 108 2.79 -7.87 1.48
N ASP A 109 2.14 -6.80 1.92
CA ASP A 109 2.82 -5.60 2.40
C ASP A 109 3.53 -5.94 3.71
N MET A 110 4.86 -5.78 3.76
CA MET A 110 5.68 -6.02 4.95
C MET A 110 6.01 -4.70 5.62
N ASP A 111 5.50 -4.51 6.83
CA ASP A 111 5.85 -3.39 7.70
C ASP A 111 6.91 -3.84 8.72
N ILE A 112 8.06 -3.16 8.76
CA ILE A 112 9.22 -3.53 9.58
C ILE A 112 9.41 -2.47 10.67
N ALA A 113 9.22 -2.86 11.93
CA ALA A 113 9.42 -2.02 13.10
C ALA A 113 10.66 -2.48 13.89
N GLN A 114 11.55 -1.55 14.24
CA GLN A 114 12.48 -1.67 15.37
C GLN A 114 12.68 -0.33 16.07
N SER A 115 12.88 -0.39 17.39
CA SER A 115 12.66 0.65 18.39
C SER A 115 13.96 1.16 19.04
N ARG A 116 13.95 2.43 19.50
CA ARG A 116 14.54 2.86 20.78
C ARG A 116 14.18 4.30 21.18
N SER A 117 14.14 4.51 22.49
CA SER A 117 13.57 5.60 23.31
C SER A 117 14.57 6.68 23.75
N SER A 118 14.16 7.96 23.87
CA SER A 118 13.80 8.64 25.15
C SER A 118 13.82 10.18 25.03
N GLU A 119 12.76 10.82 25.56
CA GLU A 119 12.59 12.10 26.32
C GLU A 119 13.56 13.28 26.10
N GLY A 120 13.17 14.56 26.05
CA GLY A 120 11.90 15.27 26.31
C GLY A 120 12.14 16.80 26.35
N ASP A 121 11.03 17.55 26.33
CA ASP A 121 10.82 18.96 26.75
C ASP A 121 10.82 20.15 25.74
N LEU A 122 9.58 20.50 25.32
CA LEU A 122 8.82 21.77 25.50
C LEU A 122 9.42 23.14 25.11
N SER A 123 8.78 23.85 24.16
CA SER A 123 7.83 24.96 24.43
C SER A 123 7.44 25.76 23.17
N ALA A 124 6.28 26.44 23.24
CA ALA A 124 5.37 26.91 22.20
C ALA A 124 5.80 28.12 21.32
N GLY A 125 5.27 28.18 20.08
CA GLY A 125 5.16 29.44 19.32
C GLY A 125 4.46 29.32 17.94
N LYS A 126 3.18 29.71 17.85
CA LYS A 126 2.37 29.81 16.61
C LYS A 126 2.93 30.86 15.63
N GLU A 127 3.17 30.49 14.37
CA GLU A 127 3.42 31.45 13.28
C GLU A 127 2.51 31.22 12.06
N LYS A 128 2.10 32.33 11.42
CA LYS A 128 1.06 32.43 10.38
C LYS A 128 1.63 32.22 8.97
N PHE A 129 0.77 31.65 8.12
CA PHE A 129 0.93 31.32 6.70
C PHE A 129 1.33 32.53 5.83
N VAL A 130 2.34 32.38 4.96
CA VAL A 130 2.70 33.36 3.91
C VAL A 130 2.52 32.69 2.53
N ALA A 131 1.56 33.18 1.75
CA ALA A 131 1.27 32.68 0.40
C ALA A 131 2.25 33.26 -0.64
N ARG A 132 2.81 32.41 -1.52
CA ARG A 132 3.54 32.86 -2.72
C ARG A 132 2.56 33.24 -3.83
N LEU A 133 2.87 34.30 -4.59
CA LEU A 133 2.07 34.77 -5.73
C LEU A 133 2.06 33.75 -6.89
N PRO A 134 0.94 33.56 -7.60
CA PRO A 134 0.80 32.55 -8.65
C PRO A 134 1.40 33.01 -9.99
N ASP A 135 2.16 32.11 -10.64
CA ASP A 135 2.54 32.21 -12.06
C ASP A 135 1.38 31.73 -12.95
N LYS A 136 1.01 32.52 -13.97
CA LYS A 136 -0.23 32.39 -14.76
C LYS A 136 -0.29 31.15 -15.68
N SER A 137 0.78 30.35 -15.75
CA SER A 137 0.94 29.24 -16.71
C SER A 137 0.52 27.85 -16.20
N HIS A 138 -0.03 27.75 -14.97
CA HIS A 138 -0.21 26.46 -14.27
C HIS A 138 -1.65 26.00 -13.96
N HIS A 139 -2.68 26.72 -14.39
CA HIS A 139 -4.08 26.37 -14.11
C HIS A 139 -4.58 25.20 -14.98
N VAL A 140 -5.14 24.14 -14.35
CA VAL A 140 -5.66 22.95 -15.04
C VAL A 140 -7.14 22.74 -14.70
N SER A 141 -8.06 23.10 -15.58
CA SER A 141 -9.48 22.73 -15.41
C SER A 141 -9.71 21.29 -15.86
N ILE A 142 -10.54 20.57 -15.11
CA ILE A 142 -10.94 19.19 -15.44
C ILE A 142 -12.43 19.19 -15.77
N ARG A 143 -12.78 18.82 -16.99
CA ARG A 143 -14.17 18.67 -17.43
C ARG A 143 -14.49 17.20 -17.67
N LEU A 144 -15.61 16.74 -17.11
CA LEU A 144 -16.21 15.44 -17.36
C LEU A 144 -17.39 15.65 -18.30
N ASP A 145 -17.40 14.93 -19.42
CA ASP A 145 -18.49 14.98 -20.40
C ASP A 145 -19.07 13.57 -20.60
N ASN A 146 -20.30 13.37 -20.13
CA ASN A 146 -21.00 12.08 -20.13
C ASN A 146 -20.15 10.94 -19.55
N TYR A 147 -19.36 11.24 -18.53
CA TYR A 147 -18.41 10.32 -17.93
C TYR A 147 -19.13 9.24 -17.13
N ALA A 148 -18.87 7.96 -17.41
CA ALA A 148 -19.49 6.83 -16.74
C ALA A 148 -18.46 5.75 -16.40
N LEU A 149 -18.76 4.98 -15.34
CA LEU A 149 -17.88 3.93 -14.82
C LEU A 149 -18.67 2.65 -14.59
N GLU A 150 -18.24 1.58 -15.27
CA GLU A 150 -18.78 0.24 -15.11
C GLU A 150 -17.69 -0.74 -14.65
N ILE A 151 -18.08 -1.72 -13.84
CA ILE A 151 -17.23 -2.86 -13.47
C ILE A 151 -17.82 -4.12 -14.09
N GLN A 152 -16.98 -4.90 -14.77
CA GLN A 152 -17.26 -6.27 -15.11
C GLN A 152 -16.55 -7.20 -14.11
N LYS A 153 -17.33 -7.88 -13.27
CA LYS A 153 -16.83 -8.94 -12.37
C LYS A 153 -16.99 -10.29 -13.04
N ARG A 154 -15.90 -11.07 -13.10
CA ARG A 154 -15.85 -12.45 -13.58
C ARG A 154 -15.74 -13.38 -12.37
N ARG A 155 -16.62 -14.37 -12.30
CA ARG A 155 -16.59 -15.41 -11.28
C ARG A 155 -16.51 -16.76 -11.95
N ILE A 156 -15.61 -17.61 -11.47
CA ILE A 156 -15.53 -19.01 -11.89
C ILE A 156 -16.57 -19.76 -11.06
N GLY A 157 -17.67 -20.16 -11.71
CA GLY A 157 -18.73 -20.97 -11.11
C GLY A 157 -18.63 -22.43 -11.55
N LYS A 158 -19.45 -23.30 -10.94
CA LYS A 158 -19.50 -24.74 -11.26
C LYS A 158 -19.87 -25.05 -12.71
N ARG A 159 -20.43 -24.08 -13.46
CA ARG A 159 -20.88 -24.23 -14.86
C ARG A 159 -20.08 -23.37 -15.86
N GLY A 160 -18.96 -22.76 -15.45
CA GLY A 160 -18.12 -21.92 -16.32
C GLY A 160 -17.85 -20.52 -15.76
N ILE A 161 -17.37 -19.62 -16.62
CA ILE A 161 -17.06 -18.23 -16.27
C ILE A 161 -18.33 -17.38 -16.42
N GLU A 162 -18.93 -16.98 -15.30
CA GLU A 162 -20.01 -16.00 -15.29
C GLU A 162 -19.45 -14.59 -15.21
N SER A 163 -19.99 -13.66 -16.01
CA SER A 163 -19.61 -12.25 -15.96
C SER A 163 -20.81 -11.37 -15.64
N ARG A 164 -20.72 -10.58 -14.56
CA ARG A 164 -21.74 -9.62 -14.14
C ARG A 164 -21.21 -8.20 -14.34
N ARG A 165 -21.97 -7.37 -15.06
CA ARG A 165 -21.69 -5.94 -15.19
C ARG A 165 -22.44 -5.17 -14.11
N LEU A 166 -21.74 -4.28 -13.43
CA LEU A 166 -22.26 -3.39 -12.38
C LEU A 166 -21.90 -1.97 -12.76
N ARG A 167 -22.90 -1.10 -12.90
CA ARG A 167 -22.69 0.33 -13.12
C ARG A 167 -22.41 0.98 -11.77
N ILE A 168 -21.24 1.60 -11.62
CA ILE A 168 -20.94 2.40 -10.42
C ILE A 168 -21.41 3.83 -10.61
N LEU A 169 -21.07 4.43 -11.75
CA LEU A 169 -21.42 5.81 -12.10
C LEU A 169 -22.21 5.80 -13.39
N ARG A 170 -23.36 6.49 -13.37
CA ARG A 170 -24.09 6.82 -14.60
C ARG A 170 -23.37 7.99 -15.30
N PRO A 171 -23.70 8.28 -16.57
CA PRO A 171 -23.12 9.41 -17.27
C PRO A 171 -23.30 10.71 -16.47
N ILE A 172 -22.19 11.30 -16.05
CA ILE A 172 -22.14 12.59 -15.35
C ILE A 172 -21.41 13.62 -16.19
N SER A 173 -21.85 14.87 -16.11
CA SER A 173 -21.16 16.00 -16.74
C SER A 173 -20.91 17.07 -15.69
N ALA A 174 -19.65 17.47 -15.52
CA ALA A 174 -19.22 18.39 -14.47
C ALA A 174 -17.90 19.06 -14.84
N GLU A 175 -17.66 20.27 -14.33
CA GLU A 175 -16.40 20.99 -14.50
C GLU A 175 -15.79 21.28 -13.13
N PHE A 176 -14.50 20.99 -12.97
CA PHE A 176 -13.70 21.31 -11.80
C PHE A 176 -12.70 22.40 -12.13
N ARG A 177 -12.72 23.48 -11.35
CA ARG A 177 -11.99 24.72 -11.66
C ARG A 177 -10.75 24.88 -10.77
N PRO A 178 -9.66 25.42 -11.32
CA PRO A 178 -8.47 25.78 -10.55
C PRO A 178 -8.75 27.00 -9.67
N GLY A 179 -7.95 27.20 -8.62
CA GLY A 179 -8.08 28.38 -7.76
C GLY A 179 -9.20 28.27 -6.71
N GLN A 180 -9.92 27.15 -6.69
CA GLN A 180 -11.14 26.96 -5.91
C GLN A 180 -11.20 25.54 -5.35
N LEU A 181 -11.91 25.38 -4.23
CA LEU A 181 -12.19 24.06 -3.66
C LEU A 181 -13.39 23.42 -4.38
N ASN A 182 -13.12 22.33 -5.09
CA ASN A 182 -14.15 21.52 -5.71
C ASN A 182 -14.48 20.32 -4.82
N VAL A 183 -15.77 20.10 -4.56
CA VAL A 183 -16.21 19.07 -3.61
C VAL A 183 -17.17 18.09 -4.27
N ILE A 184 -16.92 16.80 -4.07
CA ILE A 184 -17.81 15.70 -4.45
C ILE A 184 -18.53 15.24 -3.18
N MET A 185 -19.84 15.43 -3.13
CA MET A 185 -20.69 15.07 -2.01
C MET A 185 -21.65 13.94 -2.37
N GLY A 186 -22.10 13.19 -1.38
CA GLY A 186 -23.09 12.14 -1.54
C GLY A 186 -22.99 11.04 -0.50
N PRO A 187 -24.03 10.22 -0.33
CA PRO A 187 -24.04 9.16 0.67
C PRO A 187 -22.99 8.08 0.37
N SER A 188 -22.71 7.24 1.37
CA SER A 188 -21.93 6.01 1.17
C SER A 188 -22.51 5.16 0.03
N GLY A 189 -21.63 4.64 -0.84
CA GLY A 189 -22.02 3.84 -2.00
C GLY A 189 -22.60 4.63 -3.20
N SER A 190 -22.51 5.97 -3.21
CA SER A 190 -22.85 6.77 -4.40
C SER A 190 -21.77 6.77 -5.49
N GLY A 191 -20.56 6.25 -5.19
CA GLY A 191 -19.45 6.16 -6.14
C GLY A 191 -18.43 7.31 -6.07
N LYS A 192 -18.41 8.13 -5.01
CA LYS A 192 -17.46 9.25 -4.81
C LYS A 192 -15.99 8.84 -4.94
N THR A 193 -15.53 7.91 -4.10
CA THR A 193 -14.17 7.36 -4.14
C THR A 193 -13.87 6.72 -5.50
N SER A 194 -14.84 6.00 -6.08
CA SER A 194 -14.68 5.40 -7.40
C SER A 194 -14.50 6.45 -8.50
N LEU A 195 -15.25 7.55 -8.46
CA LEU A 195 -15.08 8.68 -9.37
C LEU A 195 -13.72 9.33 -9.19
N LEU A 196 -13.31 9.61 -7.95
CA LEU A 196 -12.03 10.23 -7.66
C LEU A 196 -10.85 9.36 -8.11
N CYS A 197 -10.87 8.06 -7.82
CA CYS A 197 -9.89 7.09 -8.30
C CYS A 197 -9.87 6.98 -9.83
N SER A 198 -11.03 7.15 -10.48
CA SER A 198 -11.17 7.15 -11.93
C SER A 198 -10.50 8.36 -12.57
N ILE A 199 -10.71 9.55 -12.00
CA ILE A 199 -10.06 10.81 -12.42
C ILE A 199 -8.54 10.68 -12.28
N ALA A 200 -8.07 10.06 -11.19
CA ALA A 200 -6.65 9.80 -10.92
C ALA A 200 -6.03 8.69 -11.79
N ARG A 201 -6.81 7.99 -12.62
CA ARG A 201 -6.37 6.78 -13.36
C ARG A 201 -5.75 5.70 -12.45
N ARG A 202 -6.28 5.55 -11.23
CA ARG A 202 -5.88 4.55 -10.22
C ARG A 202 -6.74 3.28 -10.21
N LEU A 203 -7.67 3.14 -11.15
CA LEU A 203 -8.50 1.95 -11.27
C LEU A 203 -7.71 0.79 -11.90
N HIS A 204 -7.14 -0.07 -11.07
CA HIS A 204 -6.42 -1.27 -11.52
C HIS A 204 -7.35 -2.48 -11.53
N GLY A 205 -7.49 -3.11 -12.70
CA GLY A 205 -8.19 -4.39 -12.82
C GLY A 205 -7.46 -5.52 -12.11
N SER A 206 -8.20 -6.56 -11.73
CA SER A 206 -7.66 -7.83 -11.25
C SER A 206 -8.13 -8.95 -12.16
N ILE A 207 -7.62 -10.18 -12.01
CA ILE A 207 -8.01 -11.34 -12.84
C ILE A 207 -9.54 -11.52 -12.92
N GLY A 208 -10.26 -11.18 -11.84
CA GLY A 208 -11.73 -11.23 -11.77
C GLY A 208 -12.45 -9.89 -12.00
N THR A 209 -11.76 -8.76 -12.18
CA THR A 209 -12.40 -7.42 -12.20
C THR A 209 -11.81 -6.56 -13.30
N ARG A 210 -12.66 -6.15 -14.26
CA ARG A 210 -12.30 -5.20 -15.32
C ARG A 210 -13.12 -3.93 -15.19
N TYR A 211 -12.46 -2.78 -15.22
CA TYR A 211 -13.11 -1.47 -15.25
C TYR A 211 -13.33 -1.04 -16.70
N HIS A 212 -14.49 -0.46 -16.99
CA HIS A 212 -14.82 0.12 -18.28
C HIS A 212 -15.24 1.57 -18.06
N LEU A 213 -14.51 2.48 -18.72
CA LEU A 213 -14.77 3.92 -18.70
C LEU A 213 -15.48 4.29 -19.99
N SER A 214 -16.49 5.14 -19.88
CA SER A 214 -17.21 5.72 -21.01
C SER A 214 -17.33 7.23 -20.84
N GLY A 215 -17.52 7.96 -21.94
CA GLY A 215 -17.46 9.41 -21.96
C GLY A 215 -16.03 9.95 -22.07
N GLN A 216 -15.87 11.26 -21.87
CA GLN A 216 -14.59 11.95 -22.00
C GLN A 216 -14.23 12.70 -20.72
N MET A 217 -12.92 12.79 -20.47
CA MET A 217 -12.34 13.61 -19.41
C MET A 217 -11.32 14.54 -20.06
N LEU A 218 -11.59 15.83 -20.04
CA LEU A 218 -10.81 16.86 -20.68
C LEU A 218 -10.01 17.65 -19.63
N TYR A 219 -8.73 17.86 -19.91
CA TYR A 219 -7.84 18.76 -19.19
C TYR A 219 -7.59 19.96 -20.10
N ASN A 220 -8.03 21.17 -19.68
CA ASN A 220 -7.95 22.39 -20.50
C ASN A 220 -8.44 22.17 -21.95
N SER A 221 -9.59 21.51 -22.13
CA SER A 221 -10.21 21.18 -23.43
C SER A 221 -9.53 20.10 -24.27
N SER A 222 -8.50 19.42 -23.75
CA SER A 222 -7.82 18.32 -24.45
C SER A 222 -7.97 17.00 -23.69
N VAL A 223 -8.03 15.86 -24.37
CA VAL A 223 -8.00 14.55 -23.69
C VAL A 223 -6.54 14.19 -23.40
N PRO A 224 -6.08 14.21 -22.13
CA PRO A 224 -4.70 13.91 -21.81
C PRO A 224 -4.41 12.40 -21.90
N SER A 225 -3.15 12.06 -22.16
CA SER A 225 -2.68 10.68 -22.00
C SER A 225 -2.58 10.28 -20.53
N GLU A 226 -2.62 8.98 -20.24
CA GLU A 226 -2.54 8.49 -18.85
C GLU A 226 -1.26 8.90 -18.14
N ASN A 227 -0.14 8.97 -18.87
CA ASN A 227 1.15 9.41 -18.34
C ASN A 227 1.10 10.89 -17.93
N VAL A 228 0.45 11.73 -18.73
CA VAL A 228 0.27 13.14 -18.39
C VAL A 228 -0.59 13.28 -17.13
N ILE A 229 -1.70 12.56 -17.05
CA ILE A 229 -2.57 12.57 -15.84
C ILE A 229 -1.74 12.21 -14.60
N ARG A 230 -0.98 11.11 -14.65
CA ARG A 230 -0.14 10.68 -13.51
C ARG A 230 0.97 11.67 -13.16
N ALA A 231 1.51 12.38 -14.14
CA ALA A 231 2.57 13.36 -13.92
C ALA A 231 2.05 14.67 -13.30
N VAL A 232 0.82 15.08 -13.64
CA VAL A 232 0.26 16.37 -13.19
C VAL A 232 -0.67 16.26 -11.97
N SER A 233 -1.14 15.04 -11.66
CA SER A 233 -2.06 14.79 -10.55
C SER A 233 -1.39 14.06 -9.40
N SER A 234 -1.83 14.38 -8.18
CA SER A 234 -1.45 13.70 -6.94
C SER A 234 -2.71 13.29 -6.18
N PHE A 235 -2.65 12.17 -5.46
CA PHE A 235 -3.82 11.58 -4.82
C PHE A 235 -3.53 11.26 -3.35
N VAL A 236 -4.32 11.83 -2.47
CA VAL A 236 -4.34 11.58 -1.03
C VAL A 236 -5.42 10.53 -0.75
N THR A 237 -5.01 9.38 -0.21
CA THR A 237 -5.91 8.29 0.19
C THR A 237 -6.72 8.66 1.44
N GLN A 238 -7.80 7.95 1.69
CA GLN A 238 -8.55 8.10 2.94
C GLN A 238 -7.69 7.66 4.14
N ASP A 239 -7.03 6.52 4.02
CA ASP A 239 -6.19 5.97 5.08
C ASP A 239 -4.76 6.54 5.01
N ASP A 240 -4.17 6.75 6.18
CA ASP A 240 -2.81 7.25 6.37
C ASP A 240 -1.78 6.10 6.58
N ASP A 241 -2.17 4.86 6.29
CA ASP A 241 -1.38 3.62 6.49
C ASP A 241 -0.05 3.60 5.73
N ALA A 242 0.10 4.45 4.70
CA ALA A 242 1.35 4.55 3.94
C ALA A 242 2.47 5.27 4.72
N LEU A 243 2.16 5.89 5.86
CA LEU A 243 3.15 6.55 6.69
C LEU A 243 3.91 5.53 7.54
N MET A 244 5.24 5.56 7.48
CA MET A 244 6.09 4.68 8.29
C MET A 244 6.04 5.11 9.76
N PRO A 245 5.53 4.27 10.68
CA PRO A 245 5.36 4.65 12.09
C PRO A 245 6.66 4.98 12.82
N SER A 246 7.78 4.40 12.36
CA SER A 246 9.11 4.49 12.96
C SER A 246 9.91 5.72 12.55
N LEU A 247 9.44 6.49 11.58
CA LEU A 247 10.10 7.71 11.12
C LEU A 247 9.50 8.95 11.78
N THR A 248 10.31 9.98 11.93
CA THR A 248 9.81 11.32 12.28
C THR A 248 9.08 11.96 11.10
N VAL A 249 8.30 13.02 11.36
CA VAL A 249 7.62 13.80 10.32
C VAL A 249 8.62 14.38 9.32
N ARG A 250 9.72 14.97 9.82
CA ARG A 250 10.79 15.53 9.00
C ARG A 250 11.48 14.47 8.16
N GLU A 251 11.87 13.33 8.75
CA GLU A 251 12.49 12.22 8.02
C GLU A 251 11.55 11.68 6.94
N SER A 252 10.26 11.55 7.23
CA SER A 252 9.26 11.06 6.28
C SER A 252 9.13 11.98 5.07
N LEU A 253 9.12 13.30 5.29
CA LEU A 253 9.10 14.28 4.22
C LEU A 253 10.41 14.29 3.42
N GLN A 254 11.56 14.20 4.08
CA GLN A 254 12.87 14.11 3.42
C GLN A 254 13.01 12.83 2.60
N PHE A 255 12.54 11.70 3.13
CA PHE A 255 12.52 10.41 2.44
C PHE A 255 11.63 10.47 1.20
N ALA A 256 10.40 10.98 1.34
CA ALA A 256 9.50 11.18 0.22
C ALA A 256 10.07 12.16 -0.82
N ALA A 257 10.73 13.23 -0.38
CA ALA A 257 11.40 14.19 -1.25
C ALA A 257 12.55 13.53 -2.03
N GLY A 258 13.37 12.71 -1.38
CA GLY A 258 14.44 11.94 -2.00
C GLY A 258 13.95 11.08 -3.18
N LEU A 259 12.82 10.40 -3.00
CA LEU A 259 12.24 9.46 -3.96
C LEU A 259 11.41 10.14 -5.06
N ARG A 260 10.66 11.19 -4.74
CA ARG A 260 9.68 11.79 -5.66
C ARG A 260 10.19 13.02 -6.40
N LEU A 261 11.18 13.73 -5.84
CA LEU A 261 11.77 14.88 -6.50
C LEU A 261 12.80 14.43 -7.54
N PRO A 262 12.96 15.20 -8.63
CA PRO A 262 13.81 14.80 -9.74
C PRO A 262 15.26 14.55 -9.33
N SER A 263 15.94 13.68 -10.06
CA SER A 263 17.33 13.27 -9.78
C SER A 263 18.35 14.39 -9.98
N TRP A 264 18.07 15.40 -10.82
CA TRP A 264 18.95 16.55 -11.04
C TRP A 264 18.98 17.56 -9.88
N MET A 265 18.08 17.42 -8.90
CA MET A 265 18.06 18.27 -7.70
C MET A 265 19.01 17.72 -6.62
N SER A 266 19.85 18.57 -6.04
CA SER A 266 20.76 18.16 -4.95
C SER A 266 20.00 17.74 -3.71
N LYS A 267 20.64 16.95 -2.83
CA LYS A 267 20.03 16.48 -1.58
C LYS A 267 19.63 17.65 -0.68
N GLU A 268 20.46 18.68 -0.62
CA GLU A 268 20.23 19.89 0.18
C GLU A 268 18.99 20.64 -0.32
N GLU A 269 18.82 20.76 -1.64
CA GLU A 269 17.66 21.43 -2.23
C GLU A 269 16.37 20.61 -2.04
N LYS A 270 16.46 19.27 -2.15
CA LYS A 270 15.34 18.37 -1.81
C LYS A 270 14.91 18.53 -0.35
N ASN A 271 15.88 18.57 0.57
CA ASN A 271 15.62 18.75 1.99
C ASN A 271 15.06 20.13 2.32
N ARG A 272 15.58 21.19 1.67
CA ARG A 272 15.04 22.55 1.81
C ARG A 272 13.58 22.62 1.38
N ARG A 273 13.23 22.01 0.23
CA ARG A 273 11.86 21.93 -0.23
C ARG A 273 10.95 21.13 0.70
N ALA A 274 11.47 20.05 1.30
CA ALA A 274 10.73 19.31 2.32
C ALA A 274 10.44 20.18 3.56
N GLU A 275 11.42 20.94 4.03
CA GLU A 275 11.26 21.85 5.18
C GLU A 275 10.28 23.00 4.86
N ASP A 276 10.34 23.59 3.66
CA ASP A 276 9.38 24.62 3.22
C ASP A 276 7.94 24.10 3.28
N ILE A 277 7.72 22.85 2.84
CA ILE A 277 6.39 22.23 2.88
C ILE A 277 5.96 21.87 4.30
N LEU A 278 6.89 21.40 5.13
CA LEU A 278 6.66 21.12 6.54
C LEU A 278 6.13 22.37 7.26
N LEU A 279 6.81 23.50 7.08
CA LEU A 279 6.41 24.80 7.62
C LEU A 279 5.06 25.25 7.05
N LYS A 280 4.88 25.13 5.74
CA LYS A 280 3.63 25.49 5.06
C LYS A 280 2.43 24.70 5.58
N MET A 281 2.60 23.42 5.91
CA MET A 281 1.49 22.62 6.44
C MET A 281 1.25 22.83 7.93
N GLY A 282 2.05 23.67 8.60
CA GLY A 282 1.97 23.93 10.03
C GLY A 282 2.46 22.76 10.88
N LEU A 283 3.43 21.99 10.37
CA LEU A 283 3.96 20.78 11.02
C LEU A 283 5.26 21.04 11.80
N LYS A 284 5.63 22.30 12.03
CA LYS A 284 6.88 22.71 12.70
C LYS A 284 6.99 22.09 14.10
N ASP A 285 5.91 22.12 14.87
CA ASP A 285 5.90 21.71 16.26
C ASP A 285 6.03 20.18 16.45
N CYS A 286 5.65 19.40 15.42
CA CYS A 286 5.75 17.95 15.43
C CYS A 286 6.79 17.40 14.43
N ALA A 287 7.67 18.26 13.91
CA ALA A 287 8.65 17.91 12.88
C ALA A 287 9.55 16.73 13.29
N ASP A 288 10.02 16.75 14.54
CA ASP A 288 10.97 15.77 15.09
C ASP A 288 10.27 14.68 15.93
N ASN A 289 8.93 14.67 15.94
CA ASN A 289 8.15 13.63 16.59
C ASN A 289 7.95 12.44 15.64
N LEU A 290 7.91 11.23 16.21
CA LEU A 290 7.57 10.02 15.48
C LEU A 290 6.13 10.06 14.98
N ILE A 291 5.89 9.61 13.75
CA ILE A 291 4.53 9.49 13.22
C ILE A 291 3.70 8.53 14.08
N GLY A 292 4.27 7.39 14.46
CA GLY A 292 3.62 6.39 15.29
C GLY A 292 2.48 5.62 14.62
N SER A 293 1.99 4.60 15.30
CA SER A 293 0.90 3.70 14.90
C SER A 293 -0.03 3.43 16.08
N ASP A 294 -0.99 2.53 15.94
CA ASP A 294 -1.82 2.09 17.07
C ASP A 294 -1.00 1.43 18.20
N LEU A 295 0.17 0.88 17.85
CA LEU A 295 1.09 0.24 18.79
C LEU A 295 2.15 1.21 19.34
N ILE A 296 2.51 2.25 18.58
CA ILE A 296 3.56 3.20 18.91
C ILE A 296 2.94 4.59 19.00
N LYS A 297 2.90 5.17 20.21
CA LYS A 297 2.42 6.55 20.38
C LYS A 297 3.22 7.51 19.49
N GLY A 298 2.51 8.33 18.71
CA GLY A 298 3.11 9.33 17.83
C GLY A 298 2.25 10.59 17.74
N ILE A 299 2.29 11.26 16.60
CA ILE A 299 1.54 12.49 16.33
C ILE A 299 0.01 12.26 16.30
N SER A 300 -0.76 13.34 16.45
CA SER A 300 -2.23 13.30 16.38
C SER A 300 -2.74 12.93 15.00
N GLY A 301 -3.97 12.42 14.90
CA GLY A 301 -4.59 12.06 13.61
C GLY A 301 -4.67 13.24 12.64
N GLY A 302 -4.92 14.46 13.15
CA GLY A 302 -4.91 15.68 12.34
C GLY A 302 -3.54 16.01 11.76
N GLU A 303 -2.48 15.84 12.55
CA GLU A 303 -1.10 16.00 12.10
C GLU A 303 -0.73 14.91 11.08
N LYS A 304 -1.08 13.64 11.33
CA LYS A 304 -0.90 12.55 10.34
C LYS A 304 -1.53 12.93 9.00
N ARG A 305 -2.76 13.45 9.04
CA ARG A 305 -3.46 13.88 7.82
C ARG A 305 -2.71 14.98 7.06
N ARG A 306 -2.18 15.97 7.78
CA ARG A 306 -1.35 17.03 7.19
C ARG A 306 -0.06 16.47 6.60
N VAL A 307 0.59 15.50 7.26
CA VAL A 307 1.79 14.83 6.74
C VAL A 307 1.48 14.08 5.44
N THR A 308 0.38 13.33 5.39
CA THR A 308 -0.05 12.64 4.16
C THR A 308 -0.27 13.63 3.02
N ILE A 309 -0.94 14.75 3.27
CA ILE A 309 -1.14 15.82 2.28
C ILE A 309 0.21 16.45 1.89
N ALA A 310 1.07 16.74 2.87
CA ALA A 310 2.41 17.33 2.68
C ALA A 310 3.27 16.48 1.72
N ILE A 311 3.28 15.16 1.92
CA ILE A 311 3.99 14.22 1.04
C ILE A 311 3.48 14.31 -0.40
N GLN A 312 2.17 14.48 -0.59
CA GLN A 312 1.55 14.58 -1.92
C GLN A 312 1.83 15.90 -2.62
N ILE A 313 2.08 16.99 -1.88
CA ILE A 313 2.37 18.32 -2.45
C ILE A 313 3.86 18.57 -2.70
N LEU A 314 4.76 17.69 -2.23
CA LEU A 314 6.21 17.76 -2.53
C LEU A 314 6.50 17.93 -4.02
N THR A 315 5.80 17.20 -4.88
CA THR A 315 5.99 17.25 -6.33
C THR A 315 5.34 18.46 -7.01
N ASP A 316 4.76 19.39 -6.24
CA ASP A 316 3.97 20.53 -6.73
C ASP A 316 2.96 20.14 -7.83
N PRO A 317 1.98 19.28 -7.50
CA PRO A 317 1.01 18.81 -8.47
C PRO A 317 0.06 19.93 -8.90
N LYS A 318 -0.32 19.95 -10.17
CA LYS A 318 -1.31 20.90 -10.70
C LYS A 318 -2.73 20.53 -10.27
N VAL A 319 -2.97 19.23 -10.09
CA VAL A 319 -4.25 18.66 -9.65
C VAL A 319 -4.02 17.87 -8.37
N LEU A 320 -4.74 18.19 -7.30
CA LEU A 320 -4.68 17.46 -6.04
C LEU A 320 -6.05 16.84 -5.75
N LEU A 321 -6.07 15.51 -5.66
CA LEU A 321 -7.27 14.72 -5.41
C LEU A 321 -7.21 14.20 -3.97
N LEU A 322 -8.25 14.44 -3.17
CA LEU A 322 -8.28 14.02 -1.77
C LEU A 322 -9.53 13.19 -1.47
N ASP A 323 -9.35 11.96 -1.02
CA ASP A 323 -10.47 11.11 -0.61
C ASP A 323 -10.75 11.29 0.89
N GLU A 324 -11.89 11.91 1.20
CA GLU A 324 -12.39 12.17 2.56
C GLU A 324 -11.32 12.76 3.50
N PRO A 325 -10.75 13.95 3.20
CA PRO A 325 -9.67 14.56 3.97
C PRO A 325 -10.02 14.88 5.42
N THR A 326 -11.30 15.01 5.74
CA THR A 326 -11.79 15.40 7.07
C THR A 326 -12.43 14.23 7.84
N SER A 327 -12.31 13.00 7.35
CA SER A 327 -12.91 11.83 8.00
C SER A 327 -12.18 11.49 9.30
N GLY A 328 -12.94 11.17 10.35
CA GLY A 328 -12.36 10.77 11.65
C GLY A 328 -11.66 11.89 12.44
N LEU A 329 -11.78 13.14 12.02
CA LEU A 329 -11.16 14.30 12.69
C LEU A 329 -12.18 15.11 13.49
N ASP A 330 -11.70 15.76 14.55
CA ASP A 330 -12.50 16.71 15.31
C ASP A 330 -12.81 17.98 14.50
N ALA A 331 -13.82 18.71 14.97
CA ALA A 331 -14.34 19.88 14.31
C ALA A 331 -13.28 20.96 14.00
N PHE A 332 -12.38 21.23 14.95
CA PHE A 332 -11.39 22.29 14.84
C PHE A 332 -10.28 21.89 13.87
N THR A 333 -9.77 20.66 14.00
CA THR A 333 -8.75 20.11 13.12
C THR A 333 -9.25 20.02 11.67
N ALA A 334 -10.50 19.58 11.45
CA ALA A 334 -11.09 19.51 10.12
C ALA A 334 -11.13 20.89 9.44
N THR A 335 -11.59 21.93 10.15
CA THR A 335 -11.60 23.31 9.62
C THR A 335 -10.18 23.77 9.28
N SER A 336 -9.22 23.51 10.16
CA SER A 336 -7.84 23.92 9.93
C SER A 336 -7.17 23.20 8.74
N ILE A 337 -7.58 21.96 8.42
CA ILE A 337 -7.16 21.27 7.20
C ILE A 337 -7.81 21.89 5.97
N ILE A 338 -9.12 22.19 6.02
CA ILE A 338 -9.82 22.87 4.92
C ILE A 338 -9.19 24.24 4.63
N ASP A 339 -8.79 25.00 5.65
CA ASP A 339 -8.07 26.27 5.50
C ASP A 339 -6.73 26.09 4.76
N ALA A 340 -5.95 25.08 5.16
CA ALA A 340 -4.70 24.76 4.49
C ALA A 340 -4.93 24.37 3.02
N LEU A 341 -5.95 23.55 2.74
CA LEU A 341 -6.35 23.19 1.38
C LEU A 341 -6.81 24.40 0.57
N ASN A 342 -7.56 25.32 1.17
CA ASN A 342 -7.98 26.55 0.51
C ASN A 342 -6.78 27.43 0.14
N GLY A 343 -5.78 27.52 1.02
CA GLY A 343 -4.50 28.18 0.72
C GLY A 343 -3.78 27.53 -0.47
N LEU A 344 -3.75 26.19 -0.53
CA LEU A 344 -3.17 25.46 -1.66
C LEU A 344 -3.96 25.63 -2.97
N ALA A 345 -5.29 25.77 -2.89
CA ALA A 345 -6.14 26.08 -4.04
C ALA A 345 -5.89 27.50 -4.54
N ALA A 346 -5.76 28.48 -3.65
CA ALA A 346 -5.51 29.89 -3.98
C ALA A 346 -4.20 30.11 -4.77
N GLU A 347 -3.23 29.20 -4.65
CA GLU A 347 -2.01 29.17 -5.47
C GLU A 347 -2.27 28.78 -6.94
N GLY A 348 -3.51 28.47 -7.30
CA GLY A 348 -3.93 28.17 -8.67
C GLY A 348 -4.07 26.68 -8.99
N ARG A 349 -3.88 25.80 -8.00
CA ARG A 349 -4.09 24.35 -8.15
C ARG A 349 -5.57 24.01 -8.28
N THR A 350 -5.85 22.88 -8.92
CA THR A 350 -7.20 22.29 -8.95
C THR A 350 -7.32 21.24 -7.86
N LEU A 351 -8.07 21.57 -6.80
CA LEU A 351 -8.33 20.65 -5.70
C LEU A 351 -9.71 20.03 -5.86
N ILE A 352 -9.77 18.71 -5.84
CA ILE A 352 -11.01 17.93 -5.84
C ILE A 352 -11.00 17.05 -4.60
N LEU A 353 -11.94 17.26 -3.69
CA LEU A 353 -12.08 16.48 -2.47
C LEU A 353 -13.43 15.78 -2.41
N THR A 354 -13.48 14.57 -1.86
CA THR A 354 -14.74 13.90 -1.51
C THR A 354 -15.09 14.19 -0.05
N ILE A 355 -16.37 14.42 0.24
CA ILE A 355 -16.86 14.57 1.62
C ILE A 355 -18.10 13.70 1.81
N HIS A 356 -18.11 12.88 2.86
CA HIS A 356 -19.25 12.03 3.21
C HIS A 356 -20.38 12.82 3.91
N GLN A 357 -20.03 13.64 4.90
CA GLN A 357 -20.96 14.50 5.64
C GLN A 357 -20.32 15.87 5.85
N ALA A 358 -20.70 16.83 5.02
CA ALA A 358 -20.22 18.19 5.17
C ALA A 358 -20.90 18.84 6.37
N ARG A 359 -20.09 19.27 7.34
CA ARG A 359 -20.57 20.16 8.40
C ARG A 359 -20.94 21.52 7.78
N SER A 360 -21.94 22.17 8.34
CA SER A 360 -22.48 23.43 7.81
C SER A 360 -21.46 24.57 7.82
N ASP A 361 -20.57 24.59 8.81
CA ASP A 361 -19.45 25.54 8.91
C ASP A 361 -18.44 25.42 7.76
N LEU A 362 -18.26 24.23 7.20
CA LEU A 362 -17.37 24.00 6.06
C LEU A 362 -17.98 24.41 4.72
N PHE A 363 -19.32 24.54 4.65
CA PHE A 363 -20.02 24.77 3.39
C PHE A 363 -19.59 26.08 2.70
N HIS A 364 -19.23 27.10 3.47
CA HIS A 364 -18.79 28.40 2.96
C HIS A 364 -17.46 28.34 2.20
N TYR A 365 -16.63 27.31 2.44
CA TYR A 365 -15.37 27.12 1.73
C TYR A 365 -15.56 26.49 0.35
N PHE A 366 -16.71 25.87 0.08
CA PHE A 366 -16.93 25.08 -1.11
C PHE A 366 -17.45 25.94 -2.26
N SER A 367 -16.58 26.23 -3.22
CA SER A 367 -16.93 27.05 -4.38
C SER A 367 -17.75 26.26 -5.40
N ASN A 368 -17.39 25.00 -5.65
CA ASN A 368 -18.01 24.15 -6.67
C ASN A 368 -18.34 22.78 -6.09
N ILE A 369 -19.57 22.32 -6.29
CA ILE A 369 -20.12 21.12 -5.67
C ILE A 369 -20.69 20.18 -6.74
N LEU A 370 -20.28 18.91 -6.65
CA LEU A 370 -20.84 17.79 -7.38
C LEU A 370 -21.58 16.87 -6.40
N LEU A 371 -22.90 16.85 -6.45
CA LEU A 371 -23.74 16.01 -5.59
C LEU A 371 -24.16 14.72 -6.30
N LEU A 372 -23.74 13.59 -5.75
CA LEU A 372 -24.09 12.25 -6.22
C LEU A 372 -25.14 11.61 -5.31
N ALA A 373 -26.14 10.96 -5.90
CA ALA A 373 -27.08 10.09 -5.21
C ALA A 373 -26.64 8.62 -5.27
N ARG A 374 -27.28 7.79 -4.44
CA ARG A 374 -27.05 6.33 -4.41
C ARG A 374 -27.23 5.73 -5.81
N GLY A 375 -26.32 4.83 -6.20
CA GLY A 375 -26.33 4.24 -7.54
C GLY A 375 -25.70 5.09 -8.64
N GLY A 376 -24.92 6.11 -8.27
CA GLY A 376 -24.07 6.85 -9.21
C GLY A 376 -24.81 7.88 -10.06
N HIS A 377 -25.93 8.40 -9.56
CA HIS A 377 -26.70 9.43 -10.24
C HIS A 377 -26.19 10.82 -9.89
N LEU A 378 -26.07 11.69 -10.88
CA LEU A 378 -25.84 13.11 -10.68
C LEU A 378 -27.13 13.79 -10.24
N VAL A 379 -27.09 14.47 -9.09
CA VAL A 379 -28.21 15.28 -8.57
C VAL A 379 -27.96 16.75 -8.88
N TYR A 380 -26.75 17.24 -8.62
CA TYR A 380 -26.37 18.64 -8.83
C TYR A 380 -24.90 18.76 -9.22
N ALA A 381 -24.60 19.68 -10.14
CA ALA A 381 -23.24 20.10 -10.48
C ALA A 381 -23.24 21.62 -10.69
N GLY A 382 -22.51 22.36 -9.87
CA GLY A 382 -22.45 23.81 -9.98
C GLY A 382 -21.89 24.48 -8.73
N LYS A 383 -22.06 25.80 -8.63
CA LYS A 383 -21.51 26.58 -7.52
C LYS A 383 -22.22 26.25 -6.21
N GLY A 384 -21.46 26.17 -5.11
CA GLY A 384 -22.02 25.91 -3.78
C GLY A 384 -23.09 26.91 -3.36
N SER A 385 -22.92 28.18 -3.72
CA SER A 385 -23.89 29.26 -3.46
C SER A 385 -25.25 29.07 -4.16
N GLU A 386 -25.26 28.36 -5.30
CA GLU A 386 -26.45 28.14 -6.13
C GLU A 386 -27.18 26.83 -5.78
N MET A 387 -26.59 25.99 -4.92
CA MET A 387 -27.14 24.69 -4.55
C MET A 387 -28.44 24.80 -3.75
N LEU A 388 -28.50 25.67 -2.74
CA LEU A 388 -29.69 25.84 -1.89
C LEU A 388 -30.89 26.41 -2.67
N PRO A 389 -30.75 27.47 -3.47
CA PRO A 389 -31.82 27.93 -4.36
C PRO A 389 -32.33 26.84 -5.31
N HIS A 390 -31.42 26.02 -5.87
CA HIS A 390 -31.79 24.93 -6.76
C HIS A 390 -32.60 23.84 -6.03
N SER A 391 -32.27 23.56 -4.77
CA SER A 391 -33.00 22.58 -3.96
C SER A 391 -34.43 22.97 -3.62
N ASN A 392 -34.77 24.26 -3.62
CA ASN A 392 -36.15 24.74 -3.40
C ASN A 392 -37.08 24.48 -4.60
N ASN A 393 -36.54 24.20 -5.80
CA ASN A 393 -37.33 23.79 -6.97
C ASN A 393 -37.70 22.30 -6.93
N TRP A 394 -36.98 21.53 -6.13
CA TRP A 394 -37.44 20.21 -5.70
C TRP A 394 -38.32 20.48 -4.47
N ASP A 395 -39.43 19.78 -4.29
CA ASP A 395 -40.36 19.96 -3.16
C ASP A 395 -39.76 19.46 -1.82
N ILE A 396 -38.49 19.77 -1.59
CA ILE A 396 -37.71 19.54 -0.40
C ILE A 396 -37.83 20.82 0.42
N ARG A 397 -38.89 20.92 1.22
CA ARG A 397 -39.00 22.01 2.20
C ARG A 397 -37.79 21.95 3.13
N VAL A 398 -36.84 22.86 2.96
CA VAL A 398 -35.77 23.13 3.93
C VAL A 398 -36.42 23.82 5.13
N GLN A 399 -37.16 23.07 5.94
CA GLN A 399 -37.66 23.54 7.22
C GLN A 399 -36.48 23.57 8.20
N ARG A 400 -35.89 24.76 8.33
CA ARG A 400 -34.73 25.11 9.20
C ARG A 400 -33.40 24.53 8.70
N PRO A 401 -32.27 25.27 8.82
CA PRO A 401 -31.08 25.02 8.02
C PRO A 401 -30.55 23.60 8.26
N LEU A 402 -30.56 22.78 7.21
CA LEU A 402 -29.85 21.50 7.10
C LEU A 402 -30.10 20.44 8.20
N ILE A 403 -31.35 20.12 8.54
CA ILE A 403 -31.67 18.97 9.43
C ILE A 403 -32.13 17.70 8.66
N LEU A 404 -32.36 17.77 7.34
CA LEU A 404 -32.86 16.62 6.57
C LEU A 404 -31.84 15.50 6.28
N LEU A 405 -30.63 15.53 6.87
CA LEU A 405 -29.70 14.39 6.87
C LEU A 405 -29.60 13.67 8.22
N THR A 406 -30.37 14.06 9.25
CA THR A 406 -30.21 13.51 10.61
C THR A 406 -31.46 12.90 11.26
N SER A 407 -32.61 12.76 10.58
CA SER A 407 -33.85 12.37 11.29
C SER A 407 -34.66 11.20 10.70
N SER A 408 -34.05 10.24 10.00
CA SER A 408 -34.78 9.02 9.60
C SER A 408 -33.95 7.75 9.53
N TRP A 409 -33.06 7.52 10.50
CA TRP A 409 -32.47 6.21 10.74
C TRP A 409 -32.18 6.03 12.25
N THR A 410 -33.22 5.73 13.01
CA THR A 410 -33.12 4.85 14.19
C THR A 410 -33.14 3.40 13.74
#